data_AF-A0A383A344-F1
#
_entry.id   AF-A0A383A344-F1
#
_cell.length_a   1.000
_cell.length_b   1.000
_cell.length_c   1.000
_cell.angle_alpha   90.00
_cell.angle_beta   90.00
_cell.angle_gamma   90.00
#
_symmetry.space_group_name_H-M   'P 1'
#
loop_
_entity.id
_entity.type
_entity.pdbx_description
1 polymer ?
#
loop_
_entity_poly.entity_id
_entity_poly.type
_entity_poly.pdbx_seq_one_letter_code
_entity_poly.pdbx_strand_id
1 'polypeptide(L)' 'MAGDGPFKASSEIQEQLGFPGEKVENWQQVAIEKMAETTSK' A
#
# COMPACT_ATOMS: atom_id res chain seq x y z
N MET A 1 -1.91 -27.15 -1.33
CA MET A 1 -0.95 -26.28 -0.61
C MET A 1 -1.79 -25.25 0.14
N ALA A 2 -1.93 -25.40 1.45
CA ALA A 2 -2.51 -24.34 2.29
C ALA A 2 -1.39 -23.32 2.55
N GLY A 3 -1.22 -22.38 1.62
CA GLY A 3 -0.30 -21.25 1.80
C GLY A 3 -1.04 -20.15 2.54
N ASP A 4 -0.37 -19.52 3.51
CA ASP A 4 -0.86 -18.50 4.45
C ASP A 4 -1.32 -17.17 3.81
N GLY A 5 -1.73 -17.21 2.54
CA GLY A 5 -2.12 -16.05 1.75
C GLY A 5 -1.12 -15.73 0.62
N PRO A 6 -1.36 -14.62 -0.10
CA PRO A 6 -0.45 -14.15 -1.14
C PRO A 6 0.94 -13.84 -0.57
N PHE A 7 1.96 -13.96 -1.42
CA PHE A 7 3.34 -13.63 -1.06
C PHE A 7 3.42 -12.18 -0.54
N LYS A 8 3.88 -12.00 0.71
CA LYS A 8 4.19 -10.70 1.30
C LYS A 8 5.70 -10.50 1.27
N ALA A 9 6.16 -9.45 0.58
CA ALA A 9 7.57 -9.07 0.54
C ALA A 9 8.06 -8.64 1.94
N SER A 10 9.37 -8.72 2.17
CA SER A 10 10.01 -8.27 3.42
C SER A 10 9.70 -6.80 3.71
N SER A 11 9.63 -6.44 5.00
CA SER A 11 9.33 -5.07 5.45
C SER A 11 10.23 -4.01 4.80
N GLU A 12 11.51 -4.33 4.61
CA GLU A 12 12.48 -3.44 3.95
C GLU A 12 12.12 -3.15 2.48
N ILE A 13 11.66 -4.16 1.74
CA ILE A 13 11.20 -4.01 0.35
C ILE A 13 9.87 -3.25 0.32
N GLN A 14 8.99 -3.51 1.27
CA GLN A 14 7.71 -2.81 1.38
C GLN A 14 7.91 -1.32 1.65
N GLU A 15 8.82 -0.95 2.56
CA GLU A 15 9.13 0.45 2.87
C GLU A 15 9.74 1.18 1.66
N GLN A 16 10.68 0.55 0.95
CA GLN A 16 11.26 1.11 -0.29
C GLN A 16 10.21 1.38 -1.38
N LEU A 17 9.17 0.55 -1.46
CA LEU A 17 8.06 0.71 -2.41
C LEU A 17 6.97 1.65 -1.90
N GLY A 18 7.09 2.18 -0.68
CA GLY A 18 6.06 2.99 -0.03
C GLY A 18 4.80 2.20 0.32
N PHE A 19 4.92 0.87 0.43
CA PHE A 19 3.83 0.00 0.84
C PHE A 19 3.82 -0.17 2.37
N PRO A 20 2.72 0.17 3.05
CA PRO A 20 2.66 0.17 4.51
C PRO A 20 2.66 -1.24 5.15
N GLY A 21 2.75 -2.32 4.35
CA GLY A 21 2.76 -3.72 4.83
C GLY A 21 1.45 -4.22 5.43
N GLU A 22 0.59 -3.31 5.92
CA GLU A 22 -0.73 -3.53 6.50
C GLU A 22 -1.73 -2.48 6.00
N LYS A 23 -3.03 -2.79 6.14
CA LYS A 23 -4.11 -1.87 5.75
C LYS A 23 -4.19 -0.74 6.77
N VAL A 24 -3.80 0.47 6.37
CA VAL A 24 -4.00 1.68 7.18
C VAL A 24 -5.49 2.00 7.33
N GLU A 25 -5.92 2.49 8.50
CA GLU A 25 -7.34 2.78 8.78
C GLU A 25 -7.93 3.82 7.81
N ASN A 26 -7.14 4.83 7.44
CA ASN A 26 -7.51 5.91 6.54
C ASN A 26 -7.17 5.63 5.06
N TRP A 27 -7.01 4.36 4.64
CA TRP A 27 -6.58 3.97 3.29
C TRP A 27 -7.40 4.63 2.17
N GLN A 28 -8.71 4.82 2.39
CA GLN A 28 -9.60 5.44 1.41
C GLN A 28 -9.29 6.91 1.20
N GLN A 29 -9.01 7.65 2.28
CA GLN A 29 -8.65 9.07 2.20
C GLN A 29 -7.29 9.23 1.50
N VAL A 30 -6.31 8.39 1.87
CA VAL A 30 -4.98 8.37 1.24
C VAL A 30 -5.08 8.10 -0.26
N ALA A 31 -5.95 7.18 -0.67
CA ALA A 31 -6.18 6.91 -2.10
C ALA A 31 -6.78 8.13 -2.83
N ILE A 32 -7.76 8.81 -2.22
CA ILE A 32 -8.38 10.02 -2.78
C ILE A 32 -7.35 11.14 -2.93
N GLU A 33 -6.52 11.38 -1.91
CA GLU A 33 -5.47 12.40 -1.94
C GLU A 33 -4.43 12.11 -3.04
N LYS A 34 -4.01 10.85 -3.19
CA LYS A 34 -3.08 10.44 -4.27
C LYS A 34 -3.66 10.63 -5.66
N MET A 35 -4.95 10.34 -5.86
CA MET A 35 -5.64 10.58 -7.12
C MET A 35 -5.77 12.08 -7.44
N ALA A 36 -6.04 12.91 -6.42
CA ALA A 36 -6.09 14.35 -6.57
C ALA A 36 -4.72 14.94 -6.97
N GLU A 37 -3.64 14.45 -6.35
CA GLU A 37 -2.25 14.81 -6.71
C GLU A 37 -1.93 14.47 -8.17
N THR A 38 -2.42 13.33 -8.68
CA THR A 38 -2.19 12.91 -10.09
C THR A 38 -3.00 13.71 -11.09
N THR A 39 -4.17 14.22 -10.70
CA THR A 39 -5.07 14.97 -11.59
C THR A 39 -4.73 16.46 -11.65
N SER A 40 -4.01 16.98 -10.66
CA SER A 40 -3.65 18.41 -10.59
C SER A 40 -2.40 18.80 -11.41
N LYS A 41 -2.09 18.05 -12.49
CA LYS A 41 -0.92 18.26 -13.35
C LYS A 41 -1.28 18.81 -14.73
#